data_AF-A0A1E7GB44-F1
#
_entry.id   AF-A0A1E7GB44-F1
#
_cell.length_a   1.000
_cell.length_b   1.000
_cell.length_c   1.000
_cell.angle_alpha   90.00
_cell.angle_beta   90.00
_cell.angle_gamma   90.00
#
_symmetry.space_group_name_H-M   'P 1'
#
loop_
_entity.id
_entity.type
_entity.pdbx_description
1 polymer ?
#
loop_
_entity_poly.entity_id
_entity_poly.type
_entity_poly.pdbx_seq_one_letter_code
_entity_poly.pdbx_strand_id
1 'polypeptide(L)'
;MAIAQEAREMAAKINGPSDMWEIHDYLTEKREETDQKYNYHYSVLLFVFARLMYEGWIKEEDLEGLSGDKLQEIHRITEFWAGV
;
A
#
# COMPACT_ATOMS: atom_id res chain seq x y z
N MET A 1 6.66 -6.93 4.07
CA MET A 1 7.55 -7.25 5.21
C MET A 1 8.11 -6.01 5.96
N ALA A 2 7.76 -4.77 5.57
CA ALA A 2 8.34 -3.56 6.16
C ALA A 2 7.75 -3.14 7.53
N ILE A 3 6.41 -3.13 7.69
CA ILE A 3 5.75 -2.62 8.91
C ILE A 3 6.18 -3.38 10.18
N ALA A 4 6.29 -4.72 10.08
CA ALA A 4 6.72 -5.54 11.21
C ALA A 4 8.18 -5.30 11.62
N GLN A 5 9.05 -4.90 10.68
CA GLN A 5 10.43 -4.56 10.98
C GLN A 5 10.51 -3.18 11.64
N GLU A 6 9.83 -2.18 11.08
CA GLU A 6 9.75 -0.83 11.66
C GLU A 6 9.20 -0.86 13.08
N ALA A 7 8.12 -1.61 13.32
CA ALA A 7 7.52 -1.74 14.66
C ALA A 7 8.50 -2.36 15.67
N ARG A 8 9.35 -3.32 15.25
CA ARG A 8 10.39 -3.89 16.12
C ARG A 8 11.48 -2.86 16.45
N GLU A 9 11.87 -2.05 15.47
CA GLU A 9 12.87 -1.00 15.66
C GLU A 9 12.37 0.14 16.56
N MET A 10 11.10 0.52 16.44
CA MET A 10 10.46 1.46 17.37
C MET A 10 10.39 0.89 18.78
N ALA A 11 9.97 -0.38 18.91
CA ALA A 11 9.88 -1.05 20.21
C ALA A 11 11.24 -1.16 20.91
N ALA A 12 12.32 -1.37 20.16
CA ALA A 12 13.68 -1.42 20.70
C ALA A 12 14.19 -0.08 21.25
N LYS A 13 13.55 1.04 20.90
CA LYS A 13 13.95 2.41 21.28
C LYS A 13 13.11 3.02 22.41
N ILE A 14 12.17 2.26 22.99
CA ILE A 14 11.31 2.73 24.09
C ILE A 14 12.16 3.09 25.31
N ASN A 15 12.06 4.34 25.76
CA ASN A 15 12.67 4.86 26.99
C ASN A 15 11.61 5.31 28.02
N GLY A 16 10.34 5.40 27.62
CA GLY A 16 9.26 5.74 28.54
C GLY A 16 7.85 5.44 28.01
N PRO A 17 6.82 5.68 28.84
CA PRO A 17 5.42 5.39 28.50
C PRO A 17 4.88 6.19 27.31
N SER A 18 5.46 7.35 26.99
CA SER A 18 5.11 8.14 25.79
C SER A 18 5.38 7.37 24.51
N ASP A 19 6.50 6.65 24.46
CA ASP A 19 6.97 5.98 23.25
C ASP A 19 6.08 4.78 22.91
N MET A 20 5.39 4.23 23.91
CA MET A 20 4.36 3.21 23.70
C MET A 20 3.15 3.76 22.94
N TRP A 21 2.78 5.03 23.17
CA TRP A 21 1.68 5.67 22.45
C TRP A 21 2.08 5.99 21.00
N GLU A 22 3.34 6.37 20.75
CA GLU A 22 3.84 6.57 19.38
C GLU A 22 3.77 5.28 18.55
N ILE A 23 4.10 4.13 19.14
CA ILE A 23 3.97 2.83 18.48
C ILE A 23 2.50 2.49 18.22
N HIS A 24 1.61 2.76 19.18
CA HIS A 24 0.17 2.56 19.01
C HIS A 24 -0.38 3.36 17.82
N ASP A 25 0.00 4.63 17.73
CA ASP A 25 -0.50 5.53 16.69
C ASP A 25 0.02 5.12 15.31
N TYR A 26 1.32 4.79 15.21
CA TYR A 26 1.91 4.25 13.99
C TYR A 26 1.20 2.97 13.50
N LEU A 27 0.94 2.02 14.41
CA LEU A 27 0.28 0.76 14.04
C LEU A 27 -1.19 0.98 13.64
N THR A 28 -1.86 1.94 14.26
CA THR A 28 -3.24 2.32 13.91
C THR A 28 -3.29 2.89 12.49
N GLU A 29 -2.41 3.84 12.17
CA GLU A 29 -2.30 4.40 10.82
C GLU A 29 -2.00 3.31 9.77
N LYS A 30 -1.04 2.43 10.05
CA LYS A 30 -0.66 1.37 9.09
C LYS A 30 -1.75 0.34 8.91
N ARG A 31 -2.54 0.07 9.94
CA ARG A 31 -3.73 -0.79 9.83
C ARG A 31 -4.75 -0.15 8.91
N GLU A 32 -5.13 1.11 9.15
CA GLU A 32 -6.11 1.80 8.31
C GLU A 32 -5.65 1.92 6.86
N GLU A 33 -4.36 2.25 6.64
CA GLU A 33 -3.75 2.28 5.32
C GLU A 33 -3.86 0.90 4.63
N THR A 34 -3.54 -0.19 5.34
CA THR A 34 -3.62 -1.55 4.82
C THR A 34 -5.06 -1.95 4.50
N ASP A 35 -5.99 -1.68 5.41
CA ASP A 35 -7.42 -2.00 5.27
C ASP A 35 -8.03 -1.26 4.06
N GLN A 36 -7.63 -0.01 3.82
CA GLN A 36 -8.05 0.75 2.64
C GLN A 36 -7.36 0.28 1.35
N LYS A 37 -6.06 -0.01 1.42
CA LYS A 37 -5.21 -0.31 0.27
C LYS A 37 -5.48 -1.70 -0.33
N TYR A 38 -5.76 -2.69 0.51
CA TYR A 38 -6.02 -4.07 0.08
C TYR A 38 -7.52 -4.41 0.08
N ASN A 39 -8.35 -3.44 -0.28
CA ASN A 39 -9.79 -3.66 -0.39
C ASN A 39 -10.12 -4.50 -1.64
N TYR A 40 -10.34 -5.80 -1.45
CA TYR A 40 -10.63 -6.78 -2.50
C TYR A 40 -12.08 -6.71 -3.02
N HIS A 41 -12.65 -5.51 -3.16
CA HIS A 41 -13.91 -5.34 -3.87
C HIS A 41 -13.64 -5.26 -5.37
N TYR A 42 -14.27 -6.13 -6.15
CA TYR A 42 -14.07 -6.25 -7.61
C TYR A 42 -14.25 -4.92 -8.37
N SER A 43 -15.05 -3.99 -7.85
CA SER A 43 -15.29 -2.66 -8.44
C SER A 43 -14.13 -1.68 -8.27
N VAL A 44 -13.17 -1.94 -7.38
CA VAL A 44 -12.00 -1.06 -7.12
C VAL A 44 -10.66 -1.73 -7.40
N LEU A 45 -10.66 -3.00 -7.83
CA LEU A 45 -9.44 -3.79 -7.98
C LEU A 45 -8.45 -3.20 -9.00
N LEU A 46 -8.94 -2.55 -10.07
CA LEU A 46 -8.07 -1.86 -11.03
C LEU A 46 -7.35 -0.65 -10.39
N PHE A 47 -8.02 0.09 -9.50
CA PHE A 47 -7.40 1.19 -8.74
C PHE A 47 -6.36 0.67 -7.75
N VAL A 48 -6.60 -0.50 -7.15
CA VAL A 48 -5.62 -1.14 -6.25
C VAL A 48 -4.35 -1.50 -7.04
N PHE A 49 -4.47 -2.15 -8.19
CA PHE A 49 -3.30 -2.48 -9.03
C PHE A 49 -2.56 -1.23 -9.51
N ALA A 50 -3.29 -0.20 -9.96
CA ALA A 50 -2.69 1.07 -10.36
C ALA A 50 -1.89 1.72 -9.21
N ARG A 51 -2.37 1.59 -7.97
CA ARG A 51 -1.72 2.17 -6.78
C ARG A 51 -0.46 1.40 -6.42
N LEU A 52 -0.55 0.08 -6.44
CA LEU A 52 0.58 -0.79 -6.18
C LEU A 52 1.69 -0.59 -7.22
N MET A 53 1.33 -0.39 -8.49
CA MET A 53 2.30 -0.11 -9.54
C MET A 53 2.91 1.29 -9.38
N TYR A 54 2.09 2.31 -9.08
CA TYR A 54 2.56 3.68 -8.82
C TYR A 54 3.55 3.76 -7.64
N GLU A 55 3.25 3.05 -6.55
CA GLU A 55 4.09 3.00 -5.36
C GLU A 55 5.26 2.00 -5.47
N GLY A 56 5.41 1.31 -6.61
CA GLY A 56 6.53 0.39 -6.88
C GLY A 56 6.45 -0.96 -6.16
N TRP A 57 5.28 -1.36 -5.67
CA TRP A 57 5.07 -2.65 -5.02
C TRP A 57 4.92 -3.82 -6.00
N ILE A 58 4.47 -3.54 -7.23
CA ILE A 58 4.35 -4.50 -8.32
C ILE A 58 4.86 -3.88 -9.62
N LYS A 59 5.24 -4.73 -10.57
CA LYS A 59 5.59 -4.37 -11.94
C LYS A 59 4.47 -4.75 -12.90
N GLU A 60 4.54 -4.22 -14.11
CA GLU A 60 3.60 -4.59 -15.19
C GLU A 60 3.63 -6.10 -15.47
N GLU A 61 4.80 -6.73 -15.37
CA GLU A 61 4.98 -8.18 -15.49
C GLU A 61 4.16 -8.98 -14.47
N ASP A 62 3.92 -8.43 -13.27
CA ASP A 62 3.13 -9.09 -12.23
C ASP A 62 1.62 -9.08 -12.55
N LEU A 63 1.21 -8.36 -13.59
CA LEU A 63 -0.17 -8.26 -14.08
C LEU A 63 -0.44 -9.16 -15.31
N GLU A 64 0.51 -10.02 -15.68
CA GLU A 64 0.34 -11.00 -16.75
C GLU A 64 -0.89 -11.90 -16.49
N GLY A 65 -1.81 -11.94 -17.46
CA GLY A 65 -3.08 -12.68 -17.36
C GLY A 65 -4.33 -11.79 -17.21
N LEU A 66 -4.17 -10.47 -17.02
CA LEU A 66 -5.26 -9.52 -17.19
C LEU A 66 -5.59 -9.28 -18.67
N SER A 67 -6.85 -9.00 -18.97
CA SER A 67 -7.27 -8.61 -20.33
C SER A 67 -6.70 -7.25 -20.70
N GLY A 68 -6.43 -7.02 -22.00
CA GLY A 68 -5.87 -5.76 -22.49
C GLY A 68 -6.62 -4.51 -22.04
N ASP A 69 -7.96 -4.55 -22.03
CA ASP A 69 -8.79 -3.43 -21.57
C ASP A 69 -8.56 -3.07 -20.09
N LYS A 70 -8.26 -4.08 -19.25
CA LYS A 70 -7.98 -3.87 -17.82
C LYS A 70 -6.59 -3.28 -17.61
N LEU A 71 -5.60 -3.74 -18.39
CA LEU A 71 -4.24 -3.20 -18.34
C LEU A 71 -4.22 -1.73 -18.78
N GLN A 72 -4.96 -1.38 -19.84
CA GLN A 72 -5.09 0.02 -20.28
C GLN A 72 -5.68 0.91 -19.20
N GLU A 73 -6.73 0.45 -18.51
CA GLU A 73 -7.34 1.25 -17.44
C GLU A 73 -6.39 1.41 -16.23
N ILE A 74 -5.64 0.37 -15.88
CA ILE A 74 -4.61 0.46 -14.83
C ILE A 74 -3.53 1.50 -15.19
N HIS A 75 -3.01 1.45 -16.42
CA HIS A 75 -2.03 2.44 -16.90
C HIS A 75 -2.59 3.87 -16.85
N ARG A 76 -3.80 4.09 -17.36
CA ARG A 76 -4.45 5.40 -17.36
C ARG A 76 -4.58 5.98 -15.95
N ILE A 77 -4.93 5.15 -14.97
CA ILE A 77 -5.04 5.58 -13.56
C ILE A 77 -3.65 5.88 -12.97
N THR A 78 -2.65 5.05 -13.27
CA THR A 78 -1.28 5.26 -12.79
C THR A 78 -0.65 6.53 -13.37
N GLU A 79 -0.82 6.81 -14.66
CA GLU A 79 -0.36 8.04 -15.32
C GLU A 79 -1.04 9.28 -14.70
N PHE A 80 -2.36 9.21 -14.48
CA PHE A 80 -3.12 10.28 -13.82
C PHE A 80 -2.56 10.61 -12.43
N TRP A 81 -2.13 9.61 -11.65
CA TRP A 81 -1.50 9.83 -10.34
C TRP A 81 -0.03 10.25 -10.42
N ALA A 82 0.68 9.87 -11.49
CA ALA A 82 2.02 10.35 -11.77
C ALA A 82 2.06 11.81 -12.27
N GLY A 83 0.92 12.37 -12.65
CA GLY A 83 0.81 13.73 -13.19
C GLY A 83 1.37 13.86 -14.61
N VAL A 84 1.34 12.76 -15.37
CA VAL A 84 1.83 12.65 -16.76
C VAL A 84 0.65 12.66 -17.73
#